data_AF-A0A7C5I9Z5-F1
#
_entry.id   AF-A0A7C5I9Z5-F1
#
_cell.length_a   1.000
_cell.length_b   1.000
_cell.length_c   1.000
_cell.angle_alpha   90.00
_cell.angle_beta   90.00
_cell.angle_gamma   90.00
#
_symmetry.space_group_name_H-M   'P 1'
#
loop_
_entity.id
_entity.type
_entity.pdbx_description
1 polymer ?
#
loop_
_entity_poly.entity_id
_entity_poly.type
_entity_poly.pdbx_seq_one_letter_code
_entity_poly.pdbx_strand_id
1 'polypeptide(L)'
;MCRWWLFLCLGMAACGAATGGAAPDVPLSPDALPETSCLPSVWVPGDFDYQTRVPVKVEVSLVYPDGSPRPSVVVHVLSDSPDPSQYEDLAVGLTGPDGRFATVVPVRDGSLALTVLASFMGANNLAEVPVVSGVASVELGRE
;
A
#
# COMPACT_ATOMS: atom_id res chain seq x y z
N MET A 1 2.54 -20.55 -35.99
CA MET A 1 3.71 -21.19 -36.64
C MET A 1 4.65 -20.09 -37.11
N CYS A 2 5.77 -19.87 -36.41
CA CYS A 2 7.02 -19.34 -36.98
C CYS A 2 8.16 -19.76 -36.05
N ARG A 3 9.20 -20.30 -36.67
CA ARG A 3 10.29 -21.11 -36.13
C ARG A 3 11.57 -20.36 -36.49
N TRP A 4 12.50 -20.14 -35.56
CA TRP A 4 13.98 -19.97 -35.73
C TRP A 4 14.57 -19.46 -34.40
N TRP A 5 15.27 -20.30 -33.62
CA TRP A 5 16.73 -20.58 -33.62
C TRP A 5 17.57 -19.33 -33.30
N LEU A 6 18.06 -19.18 -32.05
CA LEU A 6 19.29 -19.73 -31.44
C LEU A 6 20.45 -18.72 -31.58
N PHE A 7 20.99 -18.18 -30.47
CA PHE A 7 22.44 -18.07 -30.32
C PHE A 7 22.87 -17.85 -28.85
N LEU A 8 23.68 -18.82 -28.45
CA LEU A 8 24.49 -18.97 -27.25
C LEU A 8 25.49 -17.82 -27.10
N CYS A 9 25.65 -17.24 -25.91
CA CYS A 9 26.90 -16.57 -25.52
C CYS A 9 27.31 -17.03 -24.12
N LEU A 10 28.26 -17.97 -24.14
CA LEU A 10 29.03 -18.47 -23.03
C LEU A 10 30.07 -17.40 -22.66
N GLY A 11 29.90 -16.73 -21.52
CA GLY A 11 30.89 -15.79 -20.98
C GLY A 11 31.66 -16.43 -19.83
N MET A 12 32.67 -17.25 -20.14
CA MET A 12 33.71 -17.61 -19.16
C MET A 12 34.56 -16.37 -18.87
N ALA A 13 34.38 -15.76 -17.70
CA ALA A 13 35.33 -14.81 -17.16
C ALA A 13 36.41 -15.60 -16.40
N ALA A 14 37.54 -15.82 -17.08
CA ALA A 14 38.79 -16.17 -16.43
C ALA A 14 39.31 -14.93 -15.68
N CYS A 15 39.74 -15.09 -14.43
CA CYS A 15 40.68 -14.16 -13.81
C CYS A 15 41.67 -14.92 -12.92
N GLY A 16 42.89 -15.05 -13.44
CA GLY A 16 44.14 -14.69 -12.76
C GLY A 16 44.53 -15.44 -11.48
N ALA A 17 45.53 -16.30 -11.62
CA ALA A 17 46.37 -16.77 -10.52
C ALA A 17 47.21 -15.62 -9.91
N ALA A 18 47.38 -15.63 -8.59
CA ALA A 18 48.47 -14.96 -7.89
C ALA A 18 48.98 -15.84 -6.75
N THR A 19 50.31 -15.86 -6.64
CA THR A 19 51.18 -16.82 -5.95
C THR A 19 51.39 -16.54 -4.46
N GLY A 20 51.53 -17.64 -3.70
CA GLY A 20 52.35 -17.88 -2.50
C GLY A 20 52.88 -16.73 -1.62
N GLY A 21 52.59 -16.84 -0.33
CA GLY A 21 53.28 -16.15 0.77
C GLY A 21 52.82 -16.69 2.13
N ALA A 22 53.76 -17.04 3.01
CA ALA A 22 53.55 -17.75 4.27
C ALA A 22 52.74 -16.97 5.33
N ALA A 23 52.11 -17.72 6.25
CA ALA A 23 51.30 -17.27 7.38
C ALA A 23 52.03 -16.33 8.35
N PRO A 24 51.26 -15.60 9.18
CA PRO A 24 51.21 -16.04 10.58
C PRO A 24 49.79 -16.20 11.14
N ASP A 25 49.64 -17.16 12.04
CA ASP A 25 48.45 -17.40 12.86
C ASP A 25 48.01 -16.13 13.59
N VAL A 26 46.89 -15.56 13.15
CA VAL A 26 46.17 -14.51 13.88
C VAL A 26 45.16 -15.21 14.80
N PRO A 27 45.17 -14.94 16.11
CA PRO A 27 44.21 -15.56 17.02
C PRO A 27 42.79 -15.18 16.61
N LEU A 28 41.96 -16.21 16.37
CA LEU A 28 40.53 -16.09 16.14
C LEU A 28 39.88 -15.33 17.29
N SER A 29 39.61 -14.04 17.08
CA SER A 29 38.67 -13.30 17.92
C SER A 29 37.27 -13.92 17.70
N PRO A 30 36.51 -14.25 18.75
CA PRO A 30 35.18 -14.85 18.62
C PRO A 30 34.11 -13.91 18.04
N ASP A 31 34.47 -12.65 17.69
CA ASP A 31 33.57 -11.69 17.03
C ASP A 31 33.61 -11.74 15.49
N ALA A 32 34.32 -12.69 14.89
CA ALA A 32 34.20 -12.95 13.46
C ALA A 32 32.94 -13.76 13.16
N LEU A 33 31.77 -13.10 13.19
CA LEU A 33 30.61 -13.60 12.48
C LEU A 33 31.01 -13.76 11.01
N PRO A 34 30.88 -14.96 10.41
CA PRO A 34 31.21 -15.14 9.01
C PRO A 34 30.22 -14.31 8.19
N GLU A 35 30.72 -13.21 7.61
CA GLU A 35 30.03 -12.44 6.58
C GLU A 35 29.92 -13.28 5.30
N THR A 36 29.07 -14.30 5.35
CA THR A 36 28.54 -15.00 4.18
C THR A 36 27.05 -14.72 4.08
N SER A 37 26.69 -13.43 4.19
CA SER A 37 25.51 -12.94 3.50
C SER A 37 25.87 -12.83 2.02
N CYS A 38 25.85 -13.97 1.30
CA CYS A 38 25.82 -13.99 -0.16
C CYS A 38 24.43 -13.62 -0.71
N LEU A 39 23.60 -12.95 0.08
CA LEU A 39 22.49 -12.19 -0.49
C LEU A 39 23.11 -10.88 -0.99
N PRO A 40 23.03 -10.58 -2.31
CA PRO A 40 23.39 -9.25 -2.76
C PRO A 40 22.58 -8.28 -1.91
N SER A 41 23.25 -7.28 -1.33
CA SER A 41 22.60 -6.16 -0.68
C SER A 41 21.72 -5.49 -1.72
N VAL A 42 20.47 -5.94 -1.82
CA VAL A 42 19.41 -5.30 -2.58
C VAL A 42 19.15 -4.03 -1.81
N TRP A 43 19.78 -2.95 -2.26
CA TRP A 43 19.47 -1.60 -1.83
C TRP A 43 18.05 -1.33 -2.30
N VAL A 44 17.12 -1.58 -1.39
CA VAL A 44 15.74 -1.17 -1.53
C VAL A 44 15.75 0.35 -1.38
N PRO A 45 15.35 1.13 -2.40
CA PRO A 45 15.20 2.57 -2.27
C PRO A 45 14.31 2.87 -1.06
N GLY A 46 14.56 3.97 -0.34
CA GLY A 46 13.76 4.36 0.84
C GLY A 46 12.25 4.50 0.56
N ASP A 47 11.86 4.52 -0.72
CA ASP A 47 10.49 4.70 -1.20
C ASP A 47 9.84 3.38 -1.65
N PHE A 48 10.50 2.24 -1.49
CA PHE A 48 9.93 0.95 -1.85
C PHE A 48 8.87 0.52 -0.83
N ASP A 49 7.62 0.70 -1.23
CA ASP A 49 6.48 0.15 -0.52
C ASP A 49 6.41 -1.36 -0.79
N TYR A 50 6.88 -2.19 0.16
CA TYR A 50 6.72 -3.65 0.09
C TYR A 50 5.27 -4.08 0.31
N GLN A 51 4.37 -3.15 0.67
CA GLN A 51 2.97 -3.45 0.88
C GLN A 51 2.27 -3.48 -0.47
N THR A 52 1.78 -4.67 -0.83
CA THR A 52 0.88 -4.83 -1.95
C THR A 52 -0.35 -3.96 -1.71
N ARG A 53 -0.66 -3.07 -2.66
CA ARG A 53 -1.90 -2.28 -2.62
C ARG A 53 -2.89 -2.82 -3.64
N VAL A 54 -4.15 -2.96 -3.22
CA VAL A 54 -5.26 -3.41 -4.05
C VAL A 54 -6.25 -2.26 -4.26
N PRO A 55 -6.83 -2.12 -5.47
CA PRO A 55 -7.83 -1.10 -5.72
C PRO A 55 -9.16 -1.48 -5.06
N VAL A 56 -9.71 -0.59 -4.24
CA VAL A 56 -11.06 -0.75 -3.65
C VAL A 56 -11.97 0.36 -4.14
N LYS A 57 -13.17 -0.03 -4.59
CA LYS A 57 -14.22 0.91 -4.96
C LYS A 57 -14.93 1.39 -3.70
N VAL A 58 -15.02 2.70 -3.53
CA VAL A 58 -15.70 3.33 -2.40
C VAL A 58 -16.95 4.01 -2.90
N GLU A 59 -18.08 3.74 -2.26
CA GLU A 59 -19.38 4.31 -2.57
C GLU A 59 -20.01 4.87 -1.30
N VAL A 60 -20.16 6.18 -1.24
CA VAL A 60 -20.73 6.89 -0.09
C VAL A 60 -22.02 7.56 -0.54
N SER A 61 -23.12 7.27 0.16
CA SER A 61 -24.42 7.91 -0.03
C SER A 61 -24.74 8.75 1.20
N LEU A 62 -24.95 10.05 1.01
CA LEU A 62 -25.38 10.93 2.07
C LEU A 62 -26.83 11.36 1.87
N VAL A 63 -27.63 11.11 2.89
CA VAL A 63 -29.05 11.42 2.91
C VAL A 63 -29.38 12.27 4.13
N TYR A 64 -30.41 13.09 4.00
CA TYR A 64 -31.08 13.69 5.15
C TYR A 64 -31.94 12.65 5.88
N PRO A 65 -32.40 12.92 7.11
CA PRO A 65 -33.29 12.02 7.83
C PRO A 65 -34.62 11.72 7.10
N ASP A 66 -35.07 12.63 6.24
CA ASP A 66 -36.25 12.44 5.38
C ASP A 66 -35.98 11.55 4.14
N GLY A 67 -34.75 11.08 3.96
CA GLY A 67 -34.29 10.25 2.85
C GLY A 67 -33.91 11.02 1.59
N SER A 68 -34.02 12.36 1.57
CA SER A 68 -33.58 13.17 0.43
C SER A 68 -32.04 13.22 0.33
N PRO A 69 -31.47 13.34 -0.88
CA PRO A 69 -30.02 13.36 -1.06
C PRO A 69 -29.39 14.63 -0.49
N ARG A 70 -28.20 14.50 0.10
CA ARG A 70 -27.46 15.62 0.71
C ARG A 70 -26.21 15.99 -0.12
N PRO A 71 -26.28 17.03 -0.97
CA PRO A 71 -25.17 17.44 -1.82
C PRO A 71 -24.12 18.27 -1.07
N SER A 72 -22.95 18.45 -1.69
CA SER A 72 -21.89 19.37 -1.23
C SER A 72 -21.35 19.07 0.17
N VAL A 73 -21.30 17.80 0.55
CA VAL A 73 -20.66 17.34 1.79
C VAL A 73 -19.24 16.88 1.48
N VAL A 74 -18.27 17.29 2.30
CA VAL A 74 -16.88 16.85 2.16
C VAL A 74 -16.77 15.42 2.67
N VAL A 75 -16.20 14.54 1.87
CA VAL A 75 -15.97 13.13 2.20
C VAL A 75 -14.47 12.88 2.17
N HIS A 76 -13.94 12.39 3.28
CA HIS A 76 -12.60 11.86 3.41
C HIS A 76 -12.69 10.34 3.49
N VAL A 77 -11.87 9.66 2.68
CA VAL A 77 -11.64 8.22 2.76
C VAL A 77 -10.27 8.03 3.37
N LEU A 78 -10.24 7.44 4.55
CA LEU A 78 -9.06 7.26 5.38
C LEU A 78 -8.68 5.77 5.42
N SER A 79 -7.40 5.50 5.61
CA SER A 79 -6.91 4.15 5.87
C SER A 79 -7.48 3.56 7.17
N ASP A 80 -7.53 2.24 7.24
CA ASP A 80 -7.83 1.53 8.48
C ASP A 80 -6.58 1.48 9.36
N SER A 81 -6.69 2.05 10.55
CA SER A 81 -5.63 2.13 11.55
C SER A 81 -6.23 2.11 12.96
N PRO A 82 -5.64 1.35 13.90
CA PRO A 82 -6.09 1.36 15.30
C PRO A 82 -5.79 2.70 16.00
N ASP A 83 -4.86 3.48 15.47
CA ASP A 83 -4.50 4.79 15.97
C ASP A 83 -5.00 5.87 15.00
N PRO A 84 -5.91 6.76 15.43
CA PRO A 84 -6.48 7.80 14.57
C PRO A 84 -5.45 8.86 14.15
N SER A 85 -4.33 8.98 14.86
CA SER A 85 -3.23 9.87 14.45
C SER A 85 -2.43 9.33 13.26
N GLN A 86 -2.63 8.05 12.90
CA GLN A 86 -1.95 7.36 11.81
C GLN A 86 -2.86 7.13 10.60
N TYR A 87 -4.04 7.77 10.56
CA TYR A 87 -4.87 7.74 9.37
C TYR A 87 -4.15 8.40 8.19
N GLU A 88 -4.16 7.71 7.06
CA GLU A 88 -3.72 8.22 5.76
C GLU A 88 -4.96 8.64 4.97
N ASP A 89 -5.00 9.89 4.48
CA ASP A 89 -6.01 10.34 3.53
C ASP A 89 -5.79 9.64 2.18
N LEU A 90 -6.65 8.68 1.85
CA LEU A 90 -6.62 7.94 0.59
C LEU A 90 -7.36 8.67 -0.53
N ALA A 91 -8.43 9.39 -0.19
CA ALA A 91 -9.16 10.26 -1.12
C ALA A 91 -9.95 11.33 -0.37
N VAL A 92 -10.15 12.47 -1.03
CA VAL A 92 -11.02 13.55 -0.56
C VAL A 92 -11.87 14.05 -1.72
N GLY A 93 -13.15 14.32 -1.46
CA GLY A 93 -14.03 14.92 -2.46
C GLY A 93 -15.33 15.46 -1.87
N LEU A 94 -16.22 15.87 -2.77
CA LEU A 94 -17.55 16.38 -2.43
C LEU A 94 -18.62 15.44 -2.97
N THR A 95 -19.72 15.31 -2.24
CA THR A 95 -20.92 14.65 -2.79
C THR A 95 -21.52 15.46 -3.93
N GLY A 96 -21.96 14.75 -4.97
CA GLY A 96 -22.67 15.31 -6.10
C GLY A 96 -24.09 15.80 -5.75
N PRO A 97 -24.82 16.37 -6.74
CA PRO A 97 -26.20 16.81 -6.57
C PRO A 97 -27.17 15.69 -6.12
N ASP A 98 -26.83 14.44 -6.39
CA ASP A 98 -27.54 13.24 -6.00
C ASP A 98 -27.15 12.71 -4.60
N GLY A 99 -26.31 13.45 -3.87
CA GLY A 99 -25.85 13.09 -2.52
C GLY A 99 -24.82 11.96 -2.52
N ARG A 100 -24.25 11.60 -3.66
CA ARG A 100 -23.32 10.46 -3.78
C ARG A 100 -21.89 10.92 -3.99
N PHE A 101 -20.97 10.14 -3.44
CA PHE A 101 -19.54 10.23 -3.71
C PHE A 101 -19.03 8.82 -4.05
N ALA A 102 -18.32 8.69 -5.17
CA ALA A 102 -17.76 7.42 -5.61
C ALA A 102 -16.33 7.61 -6.08
N THR A 103 -15.42 6.75 -5.64
CA THR A 103 -14.00 6.80 -6.02
C THR A 103 -13.38 5.40 -5.96
N VAL A 104 -12.14 5.27 -6.43
CA VAL A 104 -11.32 4.07 -6.28
C VAL A 104 -10.04 4.47 -5.57
N VAL A 105 -9.74 3.80 -4.46
CA VAL A 105 -8.54 4.09 -3.64
C VAL A 105 -7.63 2.87 -3.55
N PRO A 106 -6.29 3.07 -3.51
CA PRO A 106 -5.36 2.00 -3.24
C PRO A 106 -5.32 1.72 -1.72
N VAL A 107 -5.69 0.52 -1.32
CA VAL A 107 -5.67 0.09 0.08
C VAL A 107 -4.63 -1.00 0.27
N ARG A 108 -4.13 -1.19 1.50
CA ARG A 108 -3.22 -2.31 1.79
C ARG A 108 -3.94 -3.63 1.54
N ASP A 109 -3.25 -4.58 0.92
CA ASP A 109 -3.77 -5.92 0.74
C ASP A 109 -4.05 -6.56 2.11
N GLY A 110 -5.24 -7.15 2.27
CA GLY A 110 -5.73 -7.64 3.55
C GLY A 110 -6.43 -6.61 4.45
N SER A 111 -6.53 -5.34 4.07
CA SER A 111 -7.40 -4.38 4.77
C SER A 111 -8.86 -4.83 4.72
N LEU A 112 -9.48 -5.00 5.89
CA LEU A 112 -10.86 -5.47 6.02
C LEU A 112 -11.87 -4.32 6.09
N ALA A 113 -11.40 -3.10 6.39
CA ALA A 113 -12.23 -1.92 6.51
C ALA A 113 -11.51 -0.68 5.97
N LEU A 114 -12.28 0.40 5.85
CA LEU A 114 -11.83 1.76 5.60
C LEU A 114 -12.58 2.70 6.53
N THR A 115 -11.98 3.83 6.87
CA THR A 115 -12.68 4.86 7.63
C THR A 115 -13.22 5.92 6.66
N VAL A 116 -14.52 6.19 6.71
CA VAL A 116 -15.15 7.27 5.94
C VAL A 116 -15.55 8.38 6.89
N LEU A 117 -15.03 9.57 6.66
CA LEU A 117 -15.36 10.77 7.41
C LEU A 117 -16.14 11.74 6.50
N ALA A 118 -17.40 11.97 6.81
CA ALA A 118 -18.22 13.00 6.19
C ALA A 118 -18.22 14.26 7.06
N SER A 119 -17.87 15.40 6.47
CA SER A 119 -17.83 16.70 7.15
C SER A 119 -18.69 17.75 6.45
N PHE A 120 -19.55 18.42 7.23
CA PHE A 120 -20.36 19.53 6.77
C PHE A 120 -20.50 20.61 7.85
N MET A 121 -20.03 21.83 7.56
CA MET A 121 -20.15 23.00 8.45
C MET A 121 -19.73 22.71 9.91
N GLY A 122 -18.64 21.98 10.11
CA GLY A 122 -18.10 21.64 11.43
C GLY A 122 -18.75 20.44 12.11
N ALA A 123 -19.80 19.84 11.53
CA ALA A 123 -20.30 18.55 11.94
C ALA A 123 -19.55 17.43 11.20
N ASN A 124 -19.15 16.39 11.94
CA ASN A 124 -18.39 15.26 11.44
C ASN A 124 -19.15 13.97 11.74
N ASN A 125 -19.25 13.09 10.74
CA ASN A 125 -19.73 11.73 10.90
C ASN A 125 -18.63 10.77 10.42
N LEU A 126 -18.13 9.96 11.34
CA LEU A 126 -17.10 8.98 11.07
C LEU A 126 -17.72 7.59 11.09
N ALA A 127 -17.52 6.81 10.04
CA ALA A 127 -18.00 5.45 9.90
C ALA A 127 -16.86 4.53 9.47
N GLU A 128 -16.72 3.41 10.18
CA GLU A 128 -15.88 2.30 9.74
C GLU A 128 -16.69 1.46 8.74
N VAL A 129 -16.16 1.29 7.54
CA VAL A 129 -16.84 0.69 6.41
C VAL A 129 -16.10 -0.57 5.99
N PRO A 130 -16.72 -1.76 6.10
CA PRO A 130 -16.08 -3.00 5.72
C PRO A 130 -15.87 -3.06 4.20
N VAL A 131 -14.74 -3.61 3.79
CA VAL A 131 -14.43 -3.91 2.39
C VAL A 131 -14.94 -5.32 2.08
N VAL A 132 -15.98 -5.40 1.26
CA VAL A 132 -16.58 -6.67 0.82
C VAL A 132 -16.33 -6.83 -0.67
N SER A 133 -15.57 -7.86 -1.04
CA SER A 133 -15.27 -8.17 -2.45
C SER A 133 -14.69 -6.99 -3.24
N GLY A 134 -13.81 -6.19 -2.60
CA GLY A 134 -13.19 -5.02 -3.23
C GLY A 134 -14.07 -3.77 -3.29
N VAL A 135 -15.20 -3.77 -2.58
CA VAL A 135 -16.12 -2.63 -2.50
C VAL A 135 -16.37 -2.25 -1.04
N ALA A 136 -16.28 -0.96 -0.73
CA ALA A 136 -16.70 -0.38 0.54
C ALA A 136 -17.89 0.56 0.28
N SER A 137 -19.03 0.29 0.91
CA SER A 137 -20.26 1.07 0.70
C SER A 137 -20.89 1.47 2.03
N VAL A 138 -21.31 2.73 2.13
CA VAL A 138 -21.97 3.27 3.33
C VAL A 138 -23.03 4.30 2.97
N GLU A 139 -24.16 4.25 3.68
CA GLU A 139 -25.18 5.31 3.69
C GLU A 139 -25.12 6.04 5.04
N LEU A 140 -24.97 7.36 5.01
CA LEU A 140 -24.87 8.21 6.21
C LEU A 140 -26.04 9.20 6.27
N GLY A 141 -26.52 9.46 7.48
CA GLY A 141 -27.53 10.51 7.76
C GLY A 141 -28.97 10.03 7.94
N ARG A 142 -29.22 8.72 7.90
CA ARG A 142 -30.46 8.09 8.35
C ARG A 142 -30.25 7.52 9.75
N GLU A 143 -30.49 8.32 10.78
CA GLU A 143 -30.54 7.91 12.19
C GLU A 143 -31.97 7.96 12.72
#